data_AF-A0AAU3L464-F1
#
_entry.id   AF-A0AAU3L464-F1
#
_cell.length_a   1.000
_cell.length_b   1.000
_cell.length_c   1.000
_cell.angle_alpha   90.00
_cell.angle_beta   90.00
_cell.angle_gamma   90.00
#
_symmetry.space_group_name_H-M   'P 1'
#
loop_
_entity.id
_entity.type
_entity.pdbx_description
1 polymer ?
#
loop_
_entity_poly.entity_id
_entity_poly.type
_entity_poly.pdbx_seq_one_letter_code
_entity_poly.pdbx_strand_id
1 'polypeptide(L)'
;MALEAALRWWGADVPEDPGAGELAQLLDEIVERLSGGRSTEQARSAAELLAEAAEALRAAARLGGLLPAISLWHLRTALRQEAVARGQLAEPAASPL
;
A
#
# COMPACT_ATOMS: atom_id res chain seq x y z
N MET A 1 7.28 -18.70 0.81
CA MET A 1 7.01 -17.95 -0.44
C MET A 1 6.41 -16.58 -0.11
N ALA A 2 7.24 -15.62 0.31
CA ALA A 2 6.77 -14.27 0.66
C ALA A 2 6.43 -13.44 -0.60
N LEU A 3 7.19 -13.64 -1.68
CA LEU A 3 6.99 -12.95 -2.95
C LEU A 3 5.66 -13.34 -3.63
N GLU A 4 5.37 -14.62 -3.72
CA GLU A 4 4.12 -15.11 -4.33
C GLU A 4 2.87 -14.68 -3.54
N ALA A 5 2.97 -14.63 -2.21
CA ALA A 5 1.90 -14.10 -1.35
C ALA A 5 1.73 -12.59 -1.53
N ALA A 6 2.84 -11.84 -1.67
CA ALA A 6 2.80 -10.43 -1.99
C ALA A 6 2.13 -10.21 -3.37
N LEU A 7 2.57 -10.90 -4.42
CA LEU A 7 1.99 -10.80 -5.78
C LEU A 7 0.49 -11.11 -5.80
N ARG A 8 0.04 -12.16 -5.10
CA ARG A 8 -1.39 -12.48 -4.97
C ARG A 8 -2.18 -11.39 -4.24
N TRP A 9 -1.57 -10.73 -3.26
CA TRP A 9 -2.23 -9.67 -2.49
C TRP A 9 -2.47 -8.40 -3.31
N TRP A 10 -1.53 -8.03 -4.19
CA TRP A 10 -1.72 -6.89 -5.10
C TRP A 10 -2.89 -7.11 -6.08
N GLY A 11 -3.17 -8.36 -6.43
CA GLY A 11 -4.39 -8.75 -7.18
C GLY A 11 -4.30 -8.63 -8.69
N ALA A 12 -3.15 -8.27 -9.26
CA ALA A 12 -2.83 -8.34 -10.69
C ALA A 12 -1.32 -8.11 -10.91
N ASP A 13 -0.85 -8.32 -12.15
CA ASP A 13 0.53 -8.14 -12.64
C ASP A 13 1.22 -6.93 -12.02
N VAL A 14 2.06 -7.19 -11.01
CA VAL A 14 3.04 -6.21 -10.57
C VAL A 14 4.07 -6.13 -11.70
N PRO A 15 4.38 -4.93 -12.24
CA PRO A 15 5.42 -4.79 -13.26
C PRO A 15 6.73 -5.43 -12.79
N GLU A 16 7.56 -5.91 -13.73
CA GLU A 16 8.79 -6.65 -13.40
C GLU A 16 9.81 -5.79 -12.63
N ASP A 17 9.87 -4.49 -12.92
CA ASP A 17 10.73 -3.51 -12.25
C ASP A 17 9.99 -2.16 -12.06
N PRO A 18 9.02 -2.09 -11.14
CA PRO A 18 8.18 -0.91 -11.01
C PRO A 18 8.90 0.21 -10.26
N GLY A 19 8.85 1.41 -10.81
CA GLY A 19 9.27 2.62 -10.10
C GLY A 19 8.31 2.98 -8.96
N ALA A 20 8.75 3.84 -8.05
CA ALA A 20 7.91 4.29 -6.93
C ALA A 20 6.59 4.96 -7.39
N GLY A 21 6.59 5.64 -8.54
CA GLY A 21 5.37 6.23 -9.10
C GLY A 21 4.35 5.19 -9.57
N GLU A 22 4.82 4.10 -10.18
CA GLU A 22 3.97 3.00 -10.65
C GLU A 22 3.42 2.20 -9.47
N LEU A 23 4.24 1.96 -8.44
CA LEU A 23 3.78 1.36 -7.19
C LEU A 23 2.70 2.21 -6.50
N ALA A 24 2.80 3.54 -6.56
CA ALA A 24 1.76 4.41 -6.00
C ALA A 24 0.42 4.27 -6.74
N GLN A 25 0.44 4.15 -8.07
CA GLN A 25 -0.78 3.95 -8.87
C GLN A 25 -1.46 2.62 -8.53
N LEU A 26 -0.68 1.55 -8.40
CA LEU A 26 -1.20 0.25 -7.98
C LEU A 26 -1.82 0.30 -6.58
N LEU A 27 -1.28 1.11 -5.67
CA LEU A 27 -1.89 1.31 -4.35
C LEU A 27 -3.22 2.06 -4.45
N ASP A 28 -3.36 3.04 -5.34
CA ASP A 28 -4.64 3.73 -5.56
C ASP A 28 -5.73 2.75 -6.02
N GLU A 29 -5.41 1.84 -6.93
CA GLU A 29 -6.36 0.81 -7.40
C GLU A 29 -6.81 -0.13 -6.26
N ILE A 30 -5.93 -0.40 -5.30
CA ILE A 30 -6.29 -1.16 -4.10
C ILE A 30 -7.19 -0.30 -3.18
N VAL A 31 -6.84 0.97 -2.97
CA VAL A 31 -7.64 1.91 -2.16
C VAL A 31 -9.06 2.01 -2.70
N GLU A 32 -9.23 2.21 -4.01
CA GLU A 32 -10.56 2.29 -4.64
C GLU A 32 -11.39 1.02 -4.39
N ARG A 33 -10.78 -0.16 -4.51
CA ARG A 33 -11.44 -1.44 -4.22
C ARG A 33 -11.83 -1.56 -2.75
N LEU A 34 -10.97 -1.12 -1.84
CA LEU A 34 -11.21 -1.19 -0.40
C LEU A 34 -12.17 -0.12 0.10
N SER A 35 -12.32 1.02 -0.57
CA SER A 35 -13.24 2.09 -0.18
C SER A 35 -14.66 1.95 -0.73
N GLY A 36 -14.96 0.87 -1.47
CA GLY A 36 -16.28 0.63 -2.06
C GLY A 36 -17.43 0.56 -1.04
N GLY A 37 -18.67 0.78 -1.51
CA GLY A 37 -19.85 1.00 -0.66
C GLY A 37 -20.31 -0.14 0.28
N ARG A 38 -19.65 -1.31 0.27
CA ARG A 38 -19.87 -2.42 1.23
C ARG A 38 -18.63 -2.73 2.09
N SER A 39 -17.70 -1.79 2.17
CA SER A 39 -16.45 -1.96 2.91
C SER A 39 -16.66 -1.93 4.42
N THR A 40 -15.94 -2.81 5.13
CA THR A 40 -15.89 -2.82 6.59
C THR A 40 -15.08 -1.62 7.10
N GLU A 41 -15.25 -1.27 8.37
CA GLU A 41 -14.43 -0.21 9.00
C GLU A 41 -12.93 -0.54 8.92
N GLN A 42 -12.59 -1.81 9.14
CA GLN A 42 -11.21 -2.32 9.02
C GLN A 42 -10.65 -2.09 7.62
N ALA A 43 -11.43 -2.38 6.58
CA ALA A 43 -11.01 -2.21 5.19
C ALA A 43 -10.91 -0.72 4.80
N ARG A 44 -11.75 0.15 5.37
CA ARG A 44 -11.62 1.61 5.21
C ARG A 44 -10.35 2.15 5.87
N SER A 45 -10.05 1.72 7.10
CA SER A 45 -8.81 2.09 7.79
C SER A 45 -7.56 1.61 7.02
N ALA A 46 -7.61 0.39 6.48
CA ALA A 46 -6.54 -0.13 5.64
C ALA A 46 -6.38 0.71 4.36
N ALA A 47 -7.48 1.16 3.75
CA ALA A 47 -7.44 2.04 2.58
C ALA A 47 -6.77 3.39 2.89
N GLU A 48 -7.04 4.00 4.04
CA GLU A 48 -6.39 5.25 4.47
C GLU A 48 -4.86 5.09 4.58
N LEU A 49 -4.41 3.99 5.20
CA LEU A 49 -2.99 3.68 5.31
C LEU A 49 -2.33 3.46 3.94
N LEU A 50 -3.00 2.79 3.02
CA LEU A 50 -2.48 2.58 1.66
C LEU A 50 -2.45 3.87 0.85
N ALA A 51 -3.40 4.79 1.05
CA ALA A 51 -3.36 6.12 0.45
C ALA A 51 -2.16 6.93 0.96
N GLU A 52 -1.84 6.87 2.26
CA GLU A 52 -0.63 7.49 2.80
C GLU A 52 0.65 6.87 2.22
N ALA A 53 0.68 5.55 2.02
CA ALA A 53 1.80 4.87 1.37
C ALA A 53 1.97 5.33 -0.09
N ALA A 54 0.88 5.45 -0.84
CA ALA A 54 0.89 5.95 -2.21
C ALA A 54 1.47 7.36 -2.28
N GLU A 55 1.08 8.25 -1.36
CA GLU A 55 1.62 9.62 -1.35
C GLU A 55 3.11 9.69 -1.02
N ALA A 56 3.56 8.85 -0.10
CA ALA A 56 4.99 8.76 0.19
C ALA A 56 5.78 8.24 -1.03
N LEU A 57 5.27 7.23 -1.73
CA LEU A 57 5.89 6.72 -2.96
C LEU A 57 5.93 7.77 -4.07
N ARG A 58 4.86 8.55 -4.28
CA ARG A 58 4.86 9.67 -5.24
C ARG A 58 5.87 10.74 -4.86
N ALA A 59 6.01 11.05 -3.58
CA ALA A 59 7.01 11.99 -3.11
C ALA A 59 8.43 11.48 -3.39
N ALA A 60 8.72 10.20 -3.12
CA ALA A 60 10.01 9.58 -3.46
C ALA A 60 10.29 9.63 -4.97
N ALA A 61 9.29 9.33 -5.81
CA ALA A 61 9.40 9.39 -7.27
C ALA A 61 9.73 10.82 -7.76
N ARG A 62 9.04 11.85 -7.24
CA ARG A 62 9.28 13.26 -7.61
C ARG A 62 10.67 13.76 -7.21
N LEU A 63 11.24 13.24 -6.13
CA LEU A 63 12.55 13.65 -5.63
C LEU A 63 13.70 13.10 -6.50
N GLY A 64 13.46 12.09 -7.33
CA GLY A 64 14.36 11.68 -8.42
C GLY A 64 15.81 11.44 -8.01
N GLY A 65 16.06 10.99 -6.77
CA GLY A 65 17.41 10.77 -6.24
C GLY A 65 18.19 12.04 -5.86
N LEU A 66 17.66 13.24 -6.07
CA LEU A 66 18.30 14.51 -5.70
C LEU A 66 18.38 14.71 -4.19
N LEU A 67 17.46 14.08 -3.44
CA LEU A 67 17.41 14.12 -1.97
C LEU A 67 17.30 12.68 -1.41
N PRO A 68 18.39 11.90 -1.38
CA PRO A 68 18.36 10.48 -1.02
C PRO A 68 17.84 10.21 0.40
N ALA A 69 18.21 11.04 1.37
CA ALA A 69 17.75 10.89 2.75
C ALA A 69 16.23 11.10 2.89
N ILE A 70 15.67 12.06 2.15
CA ILE A 70 14.23 12.35 2.15
C ILE A 70 13.48 11.26 1.38
N SER A 71 14.04 10.80 0.26
CA SER A 71 13.50 9.66 -0.51
C SER A 71 13.44 8.40 0.36
N LEU A 72 14.51 8.10 1.11
CA LEU A 72 14.55 6.97 2.04
C LEU A 72 13.51 7.11 3.15
N TRP A 73 13.31 8.32 3.70
CA TRP A 73 12.26 8.56 4.69
C TRP A 73 10.86 8.23 4.14
N HIS A 74 10.55 8.70 2.92
CA HIS A 74 9.28 8.39 2.26
C HIS A 74 9.12 6.88 2.00
N LEU A 75 10.15 6.21 1.50
CA LEU A 75 10.11 4.75 1.27
C LEU A 75 9.86 3.97 2.58
N ARG A 76 10.51 4.36 3.68
CA ARG A 76 10.27 3.74 5.00
C ARG A 76 8.85 3.99 5.49
N THR A 77 8.31 5.17 5.25
CA THR A 77 6.90 5.49 5.58
C THR A 77 5.94 4.61 4.78
N ALA A 78 6.14 4.48 3.47
CA ALA A 78 5.31 3.62 2.62
C ALA A 78 5.32 2.16 3.08
N LEU A 79 6.50 1.60 3.34
CA LEU A 79 6.65 0.22 3.84
C LEU A 79 5.94 0.01 5.19
N ARG A 80 6.00 1.00 6.09
CA ARG A 80 5.34 0.91 7.39
C ARG A 80 3.82 0.89 7.24
N GLN A 81 3.25 1.81 6.45
CA GLN A 81 1.79 1.88 6.31
C GLN A 81 1.24 0.66 5.56
N GLU A 82 1.96 0.18 4.55
CA GLU A 82 1.59 -1.05 3.85
C GLU A 82 1.58 -2.28 4.79
N ALA A 83 2.60 -2.42 5.65
CA ALA A 83 2.64 -3.51 6.62
C ALA A 83 1.48 -3.47 7.62
N VAL A 84 1.10 -2.27 8.09
CA VAL A 84 -0.04 -2.10 8.99
C VAL A 84 -1.36 -2.43 8.27
N ALA A 85 -1.56 -1.90 7.06
CA ALA A 85 -2.75 -2.21 6.26
C ALA A 85 -2.88 -3.72 6.00
N ARG A 86 -1.78 -4.41 5.70
CA ARG A 86 -1.75 -5.87 5.58
C ARG A 86 -2.16 -6.59 6.87
N GLY A 87 -1.67 -6.13 8.01
CA GLY A 87 -2.06 -6.69 9.31
C GLY A 87 -3.57 -6.56 9.55
N GLN A 88 -4.14 -5.39 9.27
CA GLN A 88 -5.57 -5.14 9.41
C GLN A 88 -6.44 -6.00 8.48
N LEU A 89 -5.98 -6.26 7.26
CA LEU A 89 -6.71 -7.09 6.29
C LEU A 89 -6.53 -8.60 6.53
N ALA A 90 -5.47 -9.00 7.23
CA ALA A 90 -5.19 -10.40 7.55
C ALA A 90 -5.86 -10.86 8.85
N GLU A 91 -6.18 -9.94 9.77
CA GLU A 91 -6.94 -10.27 10.97
C GLU A 91 -8.38 -10.67 10.61
N PRO A 92 -8.84 -11.87 10.99
CA PRO A 92 -10.25 -12.21 10.85
C PRO A 92 -11.05 -11.26 11.74
N ALA A 93 -12.08 -10.63 11.16
CA ALA A 93 -13.05 -9.84 11.92
C ALA A 93 -13.49 -10.67 13.14
N ALA A 94 -13.13 -10.22 14.34
CA ALA A 94 -13.46 -10.93 15.56
C ALA A 94 -14.97 -11.21 15.57
N SER A 95 -15.34 -12.49 15.50
CA SER A 95 -16.75 -12.90 15.63
C SER A 95 -17.28 -12.36 16.95
N PRO A 96 -18.35 -11.55 16.94
CA PRO A 96 -19.03 -11.23 18.18
C PRO A 96 -19.71 -12.51 18.68
N LEU A 97 -19.34 -12.94 19.89
CA LEU A 97 -20.05 -13.95 20.68
C LEU A 97 -21.42 -13.42 21.12
#